data_AF-A0A0N4Y8P5-F1
#
_entry.id   AF-A0A0N4Y8P5-F1
#
_cell.length_a   1.000
_cell.length_b   1.000
_cell.length_c   1.000
_cell.angle_alpha   90.00
_cell.angle_beta   90.00
_cell.angle_gamma   90.00
#
_symmetry.space_group_name_H-M   'P 1'
#
loop_
_entity.id
_entity.type
_entity.pdbx_description
1 polymer ?
#
loop_
_entity_poly.entity_id
_entity_poly.type
_entity_poly.pdbx_seq_one_letter_code
_entity_poly.pdbx_strand_id
1 'polypeptide(L)'
;MILILLQECKDEWKKRCRVAVKSGQCEHPDKITIYKKKCAKSCGFCKQQEVLPHFDRVDKSVKLGITFQNCKNKFEDSICQIYDRFGWCNDYQSYMSEWCAKTCDFCKKN
;
A
#
# COMPACT_ATOMS: atom_id res chain seq x y z
N MET A 1 -30.85 14.13 8.89
CA MET A 1 -29.54 14.71 8.49
C MET A 1 -28.44 13.83 9.07
N ILE A 2 -27.85 12.94 8.27
CA ILE A 2 -26.68 12.17 8.69
C ILE A 2 -25.46 12.99 8.26
N LEU A 3 -24.81 13.66 9.22
CA LEU A 3 -23.52 14.30 9.03
C LEU A 3 -22.47 13.19 8.88
N ILE A 4 -22.22 12.76 7.65
CA ILE A 4 -21.04 11.95 7.33
C ILE A 4 -19.84 12.87 7.55
N LEU A 5 -19.27 12.86 8.75
CA LEU A 5 -17.95 13.41 9.01
C LEU A 5 -16.95 12.54 8.26
N LEU A 6 -16.78 12.82 6.96
CA LEU A 6 -15.59 12.45 6.21
C LEU A 6 -14.43 13.15 6.92
N GLN A 7 -13.85 12.48 7.91
CA GLN A 7 -12.68 12.96 8.59
C GLN A 7 -11.56 12.97 7.57
N GLU A 8 -11.33 14.14 6.98
CA GLU A 8 -10.31 14.34 5.95
C GLU A 8 -9.01 13.70 6.43
N CYS A 9 -8.50 12.75 5.65
CA CYS A 9 -7.19 12.17 5.88
C CYS A 9 -6.12 13.27 5.74
N LYS A 10 -5.69 13.83 6.87
CA LYS A 10 -4.67 14.88 6.89
C LYS A 10 -3.74 14.72 8.08
N ASP A 11 -2.53 15.23 7.91
CA ASP A 11 -1.59 15.39 9.00
C ASP A 11 -1.91 16.69 9.72
N GLU A 12 -2.18 16.57 11.02
CA GLU A 12 -2.24 17.73 11.91
C GLU A 12 -0.83 18.29 12.15
N TRP A 13 0.22 17.44 12.16
CA TRP A 13 1.58 17.84 12.54
C TRP A 13 2.59 17.78 11.39
N LYS A 14 2.54 18.73 10.44
CA LYS A 14 3.40 18.75 9.23
C LYS A 14 4.91 18.46 9.43
N LYS A 15 5.57 19.02 10.45
CA LYS A 15 7.01 18.79 10.71
C LYS A 15 7.26 17.52 11.54
N ARG A 16 6.43 17.28 12.55
CA ARG A 16 6.56 16.13 13.47
C ARG A 16 6.24 14.81 12.77
N CYS A 17 5.28 14.79 11.86
CA CYS A 17 4.96 13.60 11.08
C CYS A 17 6.12 13.16 10.18
N ARG A 18 6.83 14.11 9.56
CA ARG A 18 8.05 13.79 8.78
C ARG A 18 9.14 13.15 9.62
N VAL A 19 9.33 13.60 10.85
CA VAL A 19 10.30 13.00 11.79
C VAL A 19 9.80 11.63 12.25
N ALA A 20 8.51 11.49 12.55
CA ALA A 20 7.91 10.25 13.01
C ALA A 20 8.06 9.10 12.01
N VAL A 21 7.88 9.39 10.71
CA VAL A 21 8.14 8.43 9.63
C VAL A 21 9.61 8.01 9.61
N LYS A 22 10.53 8.98 9.66
CA LYS A 22 11.99 8.70 9.64
C LYS A 22 12.51 7.97 10.87
N SER A 23 11.81 8.08 12.00
CA SER A 23 12.23 7.54 13.30
C SER A 23 11.43 6.31 13.75
N GLY A 24 10.57 5.74 12.88
CA GLY A 24 9.78 4.55 13.19
C GLY A 24 8.67 4.75 14.22
N GLN A 25 8.32 6.00 14.55
CA GLN A 25 7.31 6.27 15.58
C GLN A 25 5.87 5.98 15.14
N CYS A 26 5.65 5.85 13.83
CA CYS A 26 4.38 5.39 13.29
C CYS A 26 4.09 3.93 13.71
N GLU A 27 5.11 3.11 13.98
CA GLU A 27 4.93 1.67 14.25
C GLU A 27 5.13 1.31 15.73
N HIS A 28 5.72 2.24 16.51
CA HIS A 28 6.00 2.02 17.91
C HIS A 28 4.70 1.84 18.73
N PRO A 29 4.51 0.74 19.48
CA PRO A 29 3.26 0.41 20.17
C PRO A 29 2.73 1.53 21.08
N ASP A 30 3.62 2.20 21.81
CA ASP A 30 3.23 3.29 22.72
C ASP A 30 2.85 4.61 22.00
N LYS A 31 3.22 4.75 20.72
CA LYS A 31 3.08 6.01 19.98
C LYS A 31 2.12 5.90 18.79
N ILE A 32 1.82 4.69 18.34
CA ILE A 32 0.97 4.40 17.18
C ILE A 32 -0.40 5.09 17.28
N THR A 33 -1.03 5.11 18.45
CA THR A 33 -2.34 5.75 18.65
C THR A 33 -2.30 7.25 18.40
N ILE A 34 -1.24 7.93 18.85
CA ILE A 34 -1.05 9.37 18.67
C ILE A 34 -0.78 9.68 17.20
N TYR A 35 0.12 8.92 16.58
CA TYR A 35 0.50 9.14 15.18
C TYR A 35 -0.60 8.73 14.19
N LYS A 36 -1.43 7.76 14.55
CA LYS A 36 -2.64 7.39 13.79
C LYS A 36 -3.67 8.51 13.74
N LYS A 37 -3.76 9.32 14.80
CA LYS A 37 -4.65 10.48 14.84
C LYS A 37 -4.02 11.72 14.20
N LYS A 38 -2.76 12.03 14.53
CA LYS A 38 -2.11 13.31 14.18
C LYS A 38 -1.35 13.30 12.87
N CYS A 39 -0.97 12.12 12.40
CA CYS A 39 -0.13 11.91 11.23
C CYS A 39 -0.70 10.83 10.32
N ALA A 40 -2.03 10.72 10.27
CA ALA A 40 -2.73 9.66 9.55
C ALA A 40 -2.26 9.54 8.08
N LYS A 41 -1.98 10.67 7.43
CA LYS A 41 -1.55 10.71 6.03
C LYS A 41 -0.07 10.34 5.89
N SER A 42 0.81 11.00 6.63
CA SER A 42 2.26 10.77 6.60
C SER A 42 2.64 9.36 7.04
N CYS A 43 1.97 8.81 8.05
CA CYS A 43 2.20 7.46 8.56
C CYS A 43 1.37 6.39 7.81
N GLY A 44 0.67 6.74 6.72
CA GLY A 44 -0.03 5.76 5.87
C GLY A 44 -1.26 5.11 6.51
N PHE A 45 -1.79 5.65 7.62
CA PHE A 45 -2.96 5.08 8.31
C PHE A 45 -4.30 5.36 7.63
N CYS A 46 -4.31 6.24 6.64
CA CYS A 46 -5.50 6.51 5.89
C CYS A 46 -5.85 5.32 5.01
N LYS A 47 -6.94 4.63 5.33
CA LYS A 47 -7.65 3.83 4.36
C LYS A 47 -8.31 4.82 3.41
N GLN A 48 -7.76 4.99 2.21
CA GLN A 48 -8.52 5.61 1.14
C GLN A 48 -9.76 4.74 0.97
N GLN A 49 -10.90 5.26 1.41
CA GLN A 49 -12.20 4.78 1.01
C GLN A 49 -12.15 4.67 -0.51
N GLU A 50 -12.44 3.49 -1.04
CA GLU A 50 -12.39 3.16 -2.46
C GLU A 50 -13.23 4.16 -3.25
N VAL A 51 -12.63 5.29 -3.61
CA VAL A 51 -13.07 6.06 -4.76
C VAL A 51 -12.77 5.13 -5.91
N LEU A 52 -13.83 4.56 -6.49
CA LEU A 52 -13.83 4.03 -7.84
C LEU A 52 -12.90 4.91 -8.68
N PRO A 53 -11.94 4.33 -9.40
CA PRO A 53 -10.83 5.08 -9.97
C PRO A 53 -11.33 6.21 -10.87
N HIS A 54 -11.08 7.47 -10.48
CA HIS A 54 -11.22 8.59 -11.40
C HIS A 54 -10.04 8.51 -12.37
N PHE A 55 -10.39 8.02 -13.56
CA PHE A 55 -9.51 7.72 -14.68
C PHE A 55 -9.01 9.02 -15.33
N ASP A 56 -8.03 9.70 -14.71
CA ASP A 56 -7.41 10.88 -15.32
C ASP A 56 -5.89 10.76 -15.31
N ARG A 57 -5.40 9.96 -16.26
CA ARG A 57 -4.38 10.38 -17.25
C ARG A 57 -4.29 9.29 -18.31
N VAL A 58 -4.96 9.57 -19.41
CA VAL A 58 -4.84 8.89 -20.69
C VAL A 58 -3.40 9.09 -21.18
N ASP A 59 -2.56 8.05 -21.08
CA ASP A 59 -1.51 7.89 -22.07
C ASP A 59 -2.11 7.11 -23.24
N LYS A 60 -2.11 7.79 -24.38
CA LYS A 60 -2.84 7.45 -25.59
C LYS A 60 -1.90 6.57 -26.42
N SER A 61 -1.94 5.26 -26.22
CA SER A 61 -1.78 4.26 -27.30
C SER A 61 -1.83 2.82 -26.79
N VAL A 62 -2.57 2.02 -27.56
CA VAL A 62 -2.43 0.57 -27.77
C VAL A 62 -3.49 -0.35 -27.14
N LYS A 63 -4.51 -0.57 -27.99
CA LYS A 63 -5.21 -1.82 -28.32
C LYS A 63 -5.54 -2.79 -27.18
N LEU A 64 -6.83 -2.75 -26.84
CA LEU A 64 -7.73 -3.88 -26.61
C LEU A 64 -7.09 -5.27 -26.82
N GLY A 65 -6.56 -5.83 -25.74
CA GLY A 65 -6.22 -7.23 -25.58
C GLY A 65 -6.81 -7.68 -24.25
N ILE A 66 -7.97 -8.32 -24.32
CA ILE A 66 -8.64 -8.89 -23.16
C ILE A 66 -7.75 -9.98 -22.53
N THR A 67 -7.69 -9.95 -21.20
CA THR A 67 -7.30 -10.99 -20.23
C THR A 67 -5.85 -11.43 -20.15
N PHE A 68 -5.16 -10.99 -19.08
CA PHE A 68 -4.86 -11.89 -17.96
C PHE A 68 -5.07 -11.14 -16.64
N GLN A 69 -5.65 -11.84 -15.67
CA GLN A 69 -6.10 -11.37 -14.37
C GLN A 69 -5.05 -10.50 -13.65
N ASN A 70 -5.54 -9.56 -12.82
CA ASN A 70 -4.77 -8.65 -11.95
C ASN A 70 -3.66 -9.34 -11.15
N CYS A 71 -2.54 -9.68 -11.78
CA CYS A 71 -1.40 -10.23 -11.06
C CYS A 71 -0.63 -9.08 -10.43
N LYS A 72 -1.00 -8.84 -9.18
CA LYS A 72 -0.43 -7.81 -8.33
C LYS A 72 -0.02 -8.45 -7.03
N ASN A 73 0.95 -7.82 -6.37
CA ASN A 73 1.19 -8.10 -4.97
C ASN A 73 -0.07 -7.70 -4.18
N LYS A 74 -0.47 -8.55 -3.24
CA LYS A 74 -1.45 -8.18 -2.20
C LYS A 74 -0.78 -7.29 -1.15
N PHE A 75 0.51 -7.52 -0.88
CA PHE A 75 1.31 -6.60 -0.08
C PHE A 75 1.79 -5.41 -0.90
N GLU A 76 2.18 -4.36 -0.19
CA GLU A 76 2.88 -3.23 -0.79
C GLU A 76 4.18 -3.72 -1.44
N ASP A 77 4.52 -3.16 -2.60
CA ASP A 77 5.70 -3.56 -3.38
C ASP A 77 6.99 -3.49 -2.56
N SER A 78 7.09 -2.52 -1.64
CA SER A 78 8.23 -2.36 -0.72
C SER A 78 8.42 -3.58 0.19
N ILE A 79 7.34 -4.16 0.71
CA ILE A 79 7.36 -5.35 1.57
C ILE A 79 7.77 -6.58 0.75
N CYS A 80 7.20 -6.74 -0.45
CA CYS A 80 7.56 -7.85 -1.31
C CYS A 80 9.02 -7.79 -1.77
N GLN A 81 9.57 -6.59 -2.01
CA GLN A 81 10.99 -6.40 -2.33
C GLN A 81 11.91 -6.77 -1.16
N ILE A 82 11.48 -6.53 0.07
CA ILE A 82 12.22 -6.94 1.26
C ILE A 82 12.25 -8.48 1.34
N TYR A 83 11.10 -9.13 1.16
CA TYR A 83 11.01 -10.60 1.17
C TYR A 83 11.81 -11.25 0.05
N ASP A 84 11.77 -10.70 -1.16
CA ASP A 84 12.60 -11.16 -2.27
C ASP A 84 14.10 -11.08 -1.96
N ARG A 85 14.56 -9.95 -1.38
CA ARG A 85 15.96 -9.81 -0.95
C ARG A 85 16.37 -10.84 0.10
N PHE A 86 15.45 -11.28 0.96
CA PHE A 86 15.69 -12.33 1.94
C PHE A 86 15.56 -13.75 1.36
N GLY A 87 15.28 -13.89 0.06
CA GLY A 87 15.16 -15.20 -0.62
C GLY A 87 13.80 -15.87 -0.45
N TRP A 88 12.80 -15.17 0.09
CA TRP A 88 11.52 -15.79 0.49
C TRP A 88 10.70 -16.27 -0.70
N CYS A 89 10.92 -15.72 -1.89
CA CYS A 89 10.32 -16.23 -3.11
C CYS A 89 10.68 -17.72 -3.33
N ASN A 90 11.84 -18.18 -2.88
CA ASN A 90 12.25 -19.59 -3.00
C ASN A 90 11.81 -20.45 -1.81
N ASP A 91 11.93 -19.91 -0.59
CA ASP A 91 11.69 -20.67 0.66
C ASP A 91 10.21 -20.77 1.02
N TYR A 92 9.40 -19.79 0.61
CA TYR A 92 8.00 -19.65 0.98
C TYR A 92 7.09 -19.49 -0.25
N GLN A 93 7.30 -20.32 -1.27
CA GLN A 93 6.62 -20.22 -2.58
C GLN A 93 5.10 -20.09 -2.48
N SER A 94 4.42 -20.91 -1.67
CA SER A 94 2.95 -20.86 -1.53
C SER A 94 2.47 -19.55 -0.90
N TYR A 95 3.21 -19.02 0.06
CA TYR A 95 2.87 -17.77 0.72
C TYR A 95 3.19 -16.57 -0.19
N MET A 96 4.33 -16.64 -0.89
CA MET A 96 4.77 -15.58 -1.79
C MET A 96 3.98 -15.55 -3.11
N SER A 97 3.46 -16.69 -3.60
CA SER A 97 2.57 -16.73 -4.76
C SER A 97 1.20 -16.13 -4.51
N GLU A 98 0.75 -16.11 -3.26
CA GLU A 98 -0.49 -15.44 -2.89
C GLU A 98 -0.30 -13.94 -2.67
N TRP A 99 0.77 -13.56 -1.97
CA TRP A 99 0.90 -12.20 -1.43
C TRP A 99 1.86 -11.32 -2.23
N CYS A 100 2.89 -11.90 -2.83
CA CYS A 100 3.93 -11.22 -3.57
C CYS A 100 4.11 -11.82 -4.98
N ALA A 101 2.98 -12.25 -5.58
CA ALA A 101 2.93 -12.96 -6.84
C ALA A 101 3.66 -12.24 -7.98
N LYS A 102 3.63 -10.91 -7.97
CA LYS A 102 4.27 -10.07 -8.98
C LYS A 102 5.76 -9.91 -8.71
N THR A 103 6.17 -9.66 -7.47
CA THR A 103 7.60 -9.50 -7.16
C THR A 103 8.38 -10.80 -7.29
N CYS A 104 7.76 -11.92 -6.94
CA CYS A 104 8.36 -13.24 -7.06
C CYS A 104 8.12 -13.90 -8.43
N ASP A 105 7.65 -13.13 -9.43
CA ASP A 105 7.38 -13.57 -10.81
C ASP A 105 6.47 -14.81 -10.95
N PHE A 106 5.61 -15.07 -9.97
CA PHE A 106 4.64 -16.17 -10.01
C PHE A 106 3.45 -15.92 -10.94
N CYS A 107 3.31 -14.70 -11.46
CA CYS A 107 2.29 -14.30 -12.43
C CYS A 107 2.27 -15.10 -13.75
N LYS A 108 3.28 -15.93 -14.02
CA LYS A 108 3.40 -16.72 -15.26
C LYS A 108 3.00 -18.19 -15.14
N LYS A 109 2.39 -18.63 -14.03
CA LYS A 109 1.89 -20.01 -13.93
C LYS A 109 0.37 -20.05 -14.06
N ASN A 110 -0.04 -20.35 -15.29
CA ASN A 110 -1.35 -20.85 -15.68
C ASN A 110 -1.71 -22.13 -14.93
#